data_AF-A0ABD4K3J8-F1
#
_entry.id   AF-A0ABD4K3J8-F1
#
_cell.length_a   1.000
_cell.length_b   1.000
_cell.length_c   1.000
_cell.angle_alpha   90.00
_cell.angle_beta   90.00
_cell.angle_gamma   90.00
#
_symmetry.space_group_name_H-M   'P 1'
#
loop_
_entity.id
_entity.type
_entity.pdbx_description
1 polymer ?
#
loop_
_entity_poly.entity_id
_entity_poly.type
_entity_poly.pdbx_seq_one_letter_code
_entity_poly.pdbx_strand_id
1 'polypeptide(L)'
;GELAADVRFTGAIDVVAAQATLNDACTRVYAGGTVVCMGVPSGPREIPLPMMQRFERDLLNSGMYIPEDFDAVIEWLADGRFDTSELVTDLFAIEDAAAAFERAQQNDSIKVMLQFAPE
;
A
#
# COMPACT_ATOMS: atom_id res chain seq x y z
N GLY A 1 14.15 5.10 -5.12
CA GLY A 1 15.54 4.62 -5.02
C GLY A 1 15.62 3.21 -5.56
N GLU A 2 16.70 2.85 -6.23
CA GLU A 2 16.89 1.48 -6.74
C GLU A 2 17.38 0.56 -5.62
N LEU A 3 16.76 -0.61 -5.48
CA LEU A 3 17.22 -1.66 -4.56
C LEU A 3 18.31 -2.48 -5.24
N ALA A 4 19.33 -2.89 -4.47
CA ALA A 4 20.33 -3.83 -4.96
C ALA A 4 19.67 -5.15 -5.44
N ALA A 5 20.24 -5.77 -6.48
CA ALA A 5 19.65 -6.95 -7.11
C ALA A 5 19.61 -8.19 -6.20
N ASP A 6 20.52 -8.25 -5.22
CA ASP A 6 20.69 -9.34 -4.27
C ASP A 6 19.93 -9.12 -2.95
N VAL A 7 19.32 -7.94 -2.74
CA VAL A 7 18.52 -7.67 -1.55
C VAL A 7 17.34 -8.64 -1.45
N ARG A 8 17.14 -9.18 -0.25
CA ARG A 8 16.04 -10.08 0.09
C ARG A 8 15.38 -9.68 1.40
N PHE A 9 14.10 -10.01 1.54
CA PHE A 9 13.27 -9.64 2.68
C PHE A 9 12.60 -10.86 3.31
N THR A 10 12.28 -10.79 4.61
CA THR A 10 11.49 -11.83 5.28
C THR A 10 10.02 -11.81 4.84
N GLY A 11 9.54 -10.64 4.42
CA GLY A 11 8.26 -10.51 3.73
C GLY A 11 8.22 -9.26 2.85
N ALA A 12 7.22 -9.20 1.97
CA ALA A 12 6.99 -8.08 1.08
C ALA A 12 5.50 -7.74 1.04
N ILE A 13 5.17 -6.45 1.08
CA ILE A 13 3.80 -5.95 0.91
C ILE A 13 3.72 -5.28 -0.46
N ASP A 14 3.00 -5.90 -1.39
CA ASP A 14 2.77 -5.34 -2.71
C ASP A 14 1.50 -4.48 -2.69
N VAL A 15 1.67 -3.16 -2.80
CA VAL A 15 0.59 -2.16 -2.73
C VAL A 15 0.14 -1.66 -4.11
N VAL A 16 0.60 -2.30 -5.19
CA VAL A 16 0.34 -1.89 -6.58
C VAL A 16 -0.44 -2.95 -7.36
N ALA A 17 -0.19 -4.24 -7.11
CA ALA A 17 -0.77 -5.37 -7.83
C ALA A 17 -0.52 -5.33 -9.35
N ALA A 18 0.61 -4.76 -9.77
CA ALA A 18 1.11 -4.85 -11.13
C ALA A 18 1.92 -6.15 -11.31
N GLN A 19 1.97 -6.70 -12.53
CA GLN A 19 2.73 -7.93 -12.79
C GLN A 19 4.21 -7.81 -12.38
N ALA A 20 4.82 -6.64 -12.65
CA ALA A 20 6.22 -6.39 -12.32
C ALA A 20 6.45 -6.38 -10.81
N THR A 21 5.60 -5.69 -10.04
CA THR A 21 5.77 -5.55 -8.59
C THR A 21 5.47 -6.86 -7.85
N LEU A 22 4.48 -7.63 -8.31
CA LEU A 22 4.22 -8.99 -7.82
C LEU A 22 5.38 -9.94 -8.10
N ASN A 23 5.98 -9.89 -9.29
CA ASN A 23 7.15 -10.70 -9.61
C ASN A 23 8.33 -10.33 -8.71
N ASP A 24 8.59 -9.03 -8.51
CA ASP A 24 9.63 -8.58 -7.58
C ASP A 24 9.36 -9.08 -6.15
N ALA A 25 8.14 -8.89 -5.63
CA ALA A 25 7.76 -9.35 -4.30
C ALA A 25 7.94 -10.88 -4.15
N CYS A 26 7.44 -11.67 -5.09
CA CYS A 26 7.53 -13.13 -5.07
C CYS A 26 8.96 -13.67 -5.19
N THR A 27 9.87 -12.93 -5.83
CA THR A 27 11.24 -13.38 -6.08
C THR A 27 12.25 -12.86 -5.05
N ARG A 28 11.95 -11.73 -4.40
CA ARG A 28 12.82 -11.06 -3.42
C ARG A 28 12.52 -11.42 -1.97
N VAL A 29 11.48 -12.19 -1.67
CA VAL A 29 11.34 -12.77 -0.33
C VAL A 29 12.28 -13.97 -0.14
N TYR A 30 12.74 -14.22 1.09
CA TYR A 30 13.49 -15.44 1.41
C TYR A 30 12.67 -16.71 1.14
N ALA A 31 13.32 -17.87 1.13
CA ALA A 31 12.59 -19.13 1.23
C ALA A 31 11.81 -19.17 2.55
N GLY A 32 10.56 -19.65 2.53
CA GLY A 32 9.63 -19.55 3.65
C GLY A 32 9.07 -18.13 3.90
N GLY A 33 9.43 -17.15 3.07
CA GLY A 33 8.98 -15.75 3.26
C GLY A 33 7.55 -15.51 2.77
N THR A 34 6.94 -14.43 3.27
CA THR A 34 5.54 -14.09 3.01
C THR A 34 5.40 -12.89 2.08
N VAL A 35 4.60 -13.03 1.03
CA VAL A 35 4.12 -11.91 0.21
C VAL A 35 2.69 -11.58 0.58
N VAL A 36 2.40 -10.31 0.85
CA VAL A 36 1.04 -9.79 1.05
C VAL A 36 0.68 -8.91 -0.12
N CYS A 37 -0.31 -9.29 -0.91
CA CYS A 37 -0.89 -8.46 -1.96
C CYS A 37 -2.00 -7.58 -1.36
N MET A 38 -1.81 -6.26 -1.38
CA MET A 38 -2.81 -5.26 -0.98
C MET A 38 -3.26 -4.36 -2.13
N GLY A 39 -2.47 -4.25 -3.21
CA GLY A 39 -2.88 -3.52 -4.39
C GLY A 39 -4.15 -4.13 -5.01
N VAL A 40 -4.95 -3.30 -5.68
CA VAL A 40 -6.16 -3.77 -6.38
C VAL A 40 -5.82 -4.02 -7.85
N PRO A 41 -5.77 -5.29 -8.31
CA PRO A 41 -5.41 -5.59 -9.69
C PRO A 41 -6.56 -5.23 -10.65
N SER A 42 -6.24 -4.63 -11.80
CA SER A 42 -7.22 -4.35 -12.86
C SER A 42 -7.65 -5.60 -13.66
N GLY A 43 -7.10 -6.76 -13.35
CA GLY A 43 -7.37 -8.04 -14.02
C GLY A 43 -6.45 -9.15 -13.48
N PRO A 44 -6.51 -10.37 -14.05
CA PRO A 44 -5.70 -11.49 -13.60
C PRO A 44 -4.19 -11.20 -13.60
N ARG A 45 -3.47 -11.83 -12.66
CA ARG A 45 -2.01 -11.74 -12.52
C ARG A 45 -1.41 -13.14 -12.48
N GLU A 46 -0.27 -13.30 -13.16
CA GLU A 46 0.50 -14.54 -13.13
C GLU A 46 1.35 -14.60 -11.87
N ILE A 47 1.38 -15.77 -11.24
CA ILE A 47 2.23 -16.04 -10.08
C ILE A 47 3.35 -16.99 -10.52
N PRO A 48 4.63 -16.74 -10.17
CA PRO A 48 5.76 -17.61 -10.51
C PRO A 48 5.74 -18.89 -9.66
N LEU A 49 4.71 -19.72 -9.85
CA LEU A 49 4.37 -20.86 -9.02
C LEU A 49 5.53 -21.86 -8.80
N PRO A 50 6.36 -22.20 -9.79
CA PRO A 50 7.49 -23.13 -9.56
C PRO A 50 8.46 -22.63 -8.48
N MET A 51 8.74 -21.33 -8.42
CA MET A 51 9.63 -20.77 -7.40
C MET A 51 8.92 -20.59 -6.06
N MET A 52 7.65 -20.18 -6.08
CA MET A 52 6.83 -20.10 -4.86
C MET A 52 6.74 -21.46 -4.17
N GLN A 53 6.49 -22.51 -4.94
CA GLN A 53 6.41 -23.88 -4.44
C GLN A 53 7.78 -24.40 -3.99
N ARG A 54 8.84 -24.24 -4.81
CA ARG A 54 10.18 -24.77 -4.48
C ARG A 54 10.74 -24.18 -3.18
N PHE A 55 10.45 -22.92 -2.92
CA PHE A 55 10.96 -22.20 -1.75
C PHE A 55 9.90 -22.02 -0.66
N GLU A 56 8.76 -22.70 -0.78
CA GLU A 56 7.68 -22.69 0.22
C GLU A 56 7.29 -21.28 0.67
N ARG A 57 7.09 -20.38 -0.31
CA ARG A 57 6.72 -18.98 -0.03
C ARG A 57 5.21 -18.85 0.06
N ASP A 58 4.76 -18.05 1.03
CA ASP A 58 3.35 -17.73 1.21
C ASP A 58 2.93 -16.55 0.33
N LEU A 59 1.69 -16.62 -0.17
CA LEU A 59 1.00 -15.50 -0.81
C LEU A 59 -0.33 -15.27 -0.09
N LEU A 60 -0.42 -14.15 0.61
CA LEU A 60 -1.61 -13.68 1.29
C LEU A 60 -2.22 -12.51 0.52
N ASN A 61 -3.54 -12.34 0.62
CA ASN A 61 -4.25 -11.21 0.03
C ASN A 61 -4.98 -10.46 1.14
N SER A 62 -4.95 -9.13 1.10
CA SER A 62 -5.73 -8.27 1.99
C SER A 62 -6.38 -7.17 1.18
N GLY A 63 -7.70 -6.99 1.31
CA GLY A 63 -8.44 -5.97 0.56
C GLY A 63 -9.00 -4.83 1.41
N MET A 64 -9.15 -5.03 2.71
CA MET A 64 -9.85 -4.13 3.64
C MET A 64 -9.40 -4.42 5.09
N TYR A 65 -9.94 -3.64 6.00
CA TYR A 65 -9.80 -3.72 7.46
C TYR A 65 -11.10 -4.18 8.12
N ILE A 66 -11.00 -4.65 9.36
CA ILE A 66 -12.14 -4.96 10.24
C ILE A 66 -12.33 -3.83 11.28
N PRO A 67 -13.49 -3.74 11.97
CA PRO A 67 -13.73 -2.71 12.99
C PRO A 67 -12.62 -2.63 14.05
N GLU A 68 -12.08 -3.77 14.47
CA GLU A 68 -11.02 -3.87 15.48
C GLU A 68 -9.70 -3.22 15.02
N ASP A 69 -9.44 -3.16 13.71
CA ASP A 69 -8.26 -2.47 13.17
C ASP A 69 -8.37 -0.95 13.40
N PHE A 70 -9.59 -0.38 13.35
CA PHE A 70 -9.79 1.04 13.63
C PHE A 70 -9.53 1.36 15.09
N ASP A 71 -10.02 0.54 16.01
CA ASP A 71 -9.78 0.74 17.45
C ASP A 71 -8.28 0.76 17.75
N ALA A 72 -7.54 -0.19 17.16
CA ALA A 72 -6.09 -0.26 17.32
C ALA A 72 -5.36 0.97 16.72
N VAL A 73 -5.74 1.41 15.52
CA VAL A 73 -5.09 2.56 14.88
C VAL A 73 -5.42 3.87 15.58
N ILE A 74 -6.64 4.04 16.10
CA ILE A 74 -7.01 5.21 16.91
C ILE A 74 -6.14 5.30 18.16
N GLU A 75 -5.94 4.18 18.87
CA GLU A 75 -5.04 4.12 20.03
C GLU A 75 -3.61 4.50 19.63
N TRP A 76 -3.09 3.96 18.53
CA TRP A 76 -1.74 4.28 18.07
C TRP A 76 -1.54 5.76 17.70
N LEU A 77 -2.56 6.38 17.09
CA LEU A 77 -2.52 7.81 16.76
C LEU A 77 -2.60 8.67 18.03
N ALA A 78 -3.46 8.31 18.99
CA ALA A 78 -3.57 9.02 20.27
C ALA A 78 -2.27 8.92 21.08
N ASP A 79 -1.59 7.78 21.02
CA ASP A 79 -0.27 7.55 21.64
C ASP A 79 0.89 8.24 20.91
N GLY A 80 0.65 8.83 19.73
CA GLY A 80 1.70 9.46 18.92
C GLY A 80 2.68 8.46 18.31
N ARG A 81 2.30 7.18 18.15
CA ARG A 81 3.15 6.15 17.52
C ARG A 81 3.39 6.40 16.04
N PHE A 82 2.48 7.12 15.40
CA PHE A 82 2.57 7.50 13.99
C PHE A 82 2.23 8.98 13.84
N ASP A 83 3.10 9.74 13.19
CA ASP A 83 2.79 11.07 12.69
C ASP A 83 2.24 10.92 11.26
N THR A 84 0.97 11.27 11.06
CA THR A 84 0.29 11.19 9.77
C THR A 84 0.12 12.55 9.10
N SER A 85 0.61 13.63 9.74
CA SER A 85 0.44 14.99 9.24
C SER A 85 1.06 15.19 7.85
N GLU A 86 2.21 14.55 7.60
CA GLU A 86 2.91 14.61 6.31
C GLU A 86 2.22 13.82 5.18
N LEU A 87 1.24 12.96 5.48
CA LEU A 87 0.50 12.22 4.45
C LEU A 87 -0.47 13.14 3.69
N VAL A 88 -0.99 14.17 4.36
CA VAL A 88 -1.91 15.15 3.76
C VAL A 88 -1.09 16.18 3.00
N THR A 89 -1.07 16.07 1.67
CA THR A 89 -0.31 16.99 0.82
C THR A 89 -1.11 18.25 0.51
N ASP A 90 -2.44 18.14 0.45
CA ASP A 90 -3.30 19.24 0.02
C ASP A 90 -4.66 19.20 0.75
N LEU A 91 -5.21 20.38 1.03
CA LEU A 91 -6.54 20.57 1.58
C LEU A 91 -7.31 21.57 0.71
N PHE A 92 -8.49 21.16 0.24
CA PHE A 92 -9.38 21.99 -0.56
C PHE A 92 -10.71 22.21 0.17
N ALA A 93 -11.32 23.36 -0.04
CA ALA A 93 -12.73 23.55 0.30
C ALA A 93 -13.61 22.65 -0.58
N ILE A 94 -14.77 22.24 -0.09
CA ILE A 94 -15.67 21.35 -0.83
C ILE A 94 -16.14 21.95 -2.17
N GLU A 95 -16.22 23.28 -2.26
CA GLU A 95 -16.58 24.01 -3.48
C GLU A 95 -15.55 23.78 -4.61
N ASP A 96 -14.30 23.49 -4.25
CA ASP A 96 -13.18 23.26 -5.18
C ASP A 96 -12.93 21.76 -5.44
N ALA A 97 -13.91 20.89 -5.17
CA ALA A 97 -13.76 19.45 -5.30
C ALA A 97 -13.23 19.00 -6.67
N ALA A 98 -13.66 19.64 -7.76
CA ALA A 98 -13.16 19.31 -9.10
C ALA A 98 -11.63 19.50 -9.20
N ALA A 99 -11.10 20.63 -8.73
CA ALA A 99 -9.67 20.89 -8.70
C ALA A 99 -8.93 19.93 -7.74
N ALA A 100 -9.56 19.56 -6.63
CA ALA A 100 -9.01 18.57 -5.70
C ALA A 100 -8.83 17.18 -6.35
N PHE A 101 -9.80 16.72 -7.15
CA PHE A 101 -9.68 15.47 -7.90
C PHE A 101 -8.66 15.53 -9.04
N GLU A 102 -8.47 16.69 -9.68
CA GLU A 102 -7.38 16.89 -10.65
C GLU A 102 -6.01 16.86 -9.96
N ARG A 103 -5.90 17.46 -8.76
CA ARG A 103 -4.70 17.43 -7.93
C ARG A 103 -4.35 16.01 -7.49
N ALA A 104 -5.34 15.23 -7.05
CA ALA A 104 -5.16 13.85 -6.59
C ALA A 104 -4.65 12.87 -7.66
N GLN A 105 -4.70 13.25 -8.94
CA GLN A 105 -4.15 12.46 -10.04
C GLN A 105 -2.68 12.79 -10.34
N GLN A 106 -2.13 13.84 -9.74
CA GLN A 106 -0.73 14.21 -9.94
C GLN A 106 0.19 13.32 -9.10
N ASN A 107 1.30 12.89 -9.70
CA ASN A 107 2.24 11.92 -9.10
C ASN A 107 2.98 12.44 -7.86
N ASP A 108 2.95 13.75 -7.60
CA ASP A 108 3.57 14.41 -6.46
C ASP A 108 2.54 14.75 -5.35
N SER A 109 1.33 14.18 -5.41
CA SER A 109 0.34 14.20 -4.32
C SER A 109 0.29 12.85 -3.60
N ILE A 110 -0.03 12.86 -2.30
CA ILE A 110 -0.18 11.63 -1.48
C ILE A 110 -1.64 11.49 -1.03
N LYS A 111 -2.13 12.44 -0.24
CA LYS A 111 -3.54 12.52 0.18
C LYS A 111 -4.05 13.94 0.02
N VAL A 112 -5.04 14.09 -0.86
CA VAL A 112 -5.81 15.33 -1.02
C VAL A 112 -7.10 15.20 -0.20
N MET A 113 -7.34 16.17 0.68
CA MET A 113 -8.49 16.19 1.59
C MET A 113 -9.50 17.26 1.16
N LEU A 114 -10.78 17.01 1.43
CA LEU A 114 -11.87 17.99 1.26
C LEU A 114 -12.39 18.41 2.63
N GLN A 115 -12.47 19.72 2.84
CA GLN A 115 -13.01 20.33 4.04
C GLN A 115 -14.49 20.68 3.82
N PHE A 116 -15.37 20.12 4.66
CA PHE A 116 -16.82 20.31 4.59
C PHE A 116 -17.35 21.39 5.55
N ALA A 117 -16.57 21.76 6.57
CA ALA A 117 -16.95 22.79 7.55
C ALA A 117 -15.87 23.88 7.56
N PRO A 118 -16.23 25.17 7.48
CA PRO A 118 -15.27 26.25 7.71
C PRO A 118 -14.79 26.20 9.17
N GLU A 119 -13.52 26.53 9.39
CA GLU A 119 -12.99 26.78 10.74
C GLU A 119 -13.68 27.96 11.44
#